data_AF-A0A928XNS3-F1
#
_entry.id   AF-A0A928XNS3-F1
#
_cell.length_a   1.000
_cell.length_b   1.000
_cell.length_c   1.000
_cell.angle_alpha   90.00
_cell.angle_beta   90.00
_cell.angle_gamma   90.00
#
_symmetry.space_group_name_H-M   'P 1'
#
loop_
_entity.id
_entity.type
_entity.pdbx_description
1 polymer ?
#
loop_
_entity_poly.entity_id
_entity_poly.type
_entity_poly.pdbx_seq_one_letter_code
_entity_poly.pdbx_strand_id
1 'polypeptide(L)'
;MDFLYPVQRYVDGLTQPKVRNRRGEEVQNPLFSAPSGVRARSPSQVLLAGILGVPWHDVASSESQSDASTIRYLSARELSEQDRWSWLLPSAGAPAADPLMRESVLPRSGSHPATGVPLVGPDGPGTHPVNGHEWNTGGEDLQYACIYPLAKPRDCTTTSADCDCTEVTTGDPSKNPLCQDPATGQYGTTQHFAKAYPGTRQLEVLRGVGDSAIVASICPKLSSGDSAAPSFGYNPAVESIVESLRDKLVTQCLPRPLSIADDGAVQCAVVEALPASACSCDALKNRHPVSATVASAARRELRASAQCGPDSAGQLACDAFCLCEIGVATDMASCQNDPKPQGTGWCYVEPDRGLGNPALVASCPDTHRQLVRFAGDETPAPGSNVLVACLGAALGK
;
A
#
# COMPACT_ATOMS: atom_id res chain seq x y z
N MET A 1 -9.49 10.53 -30.02
CA MET A 1 -10.52 9.58 -29.55
C MET A 1 -9.87 8.80 -28.41
N ASP A 2 -10.37 8.91 -27.18
CA ASP A 2 -9.84 8.12 -26.06
C ASP A 2 -10.55 6.75 -26.07
N PHE A 3 -9.79 5.68 -26.27
CA PHE A 3 -10.31 4.31 -26.29
C PHE A 3 -10.44 3.71 -24.89
N LEU A 4 -9.98 4.42 -23.86
CA LEU A 4 -9.99 3.99 -22.48
C LEU A 4 -11.26 4.50 -21.78
N TYR A 5 -11.76 3.71 -20.82
CA TYR A 5 -12.82 4.19 -19.95
C TYR A 5 -12.29 5.30 -19.03
N PRO A 6 -13.11 6.31 -18.67
CA PRO A 6 -12.70 7.36 -17.74
C PRO A 6 -12.13 6.80 -16.43
N VAL A 7 -11.11 7.44 -15.86
CA VAL A 7 -10.49 7.08 -14.57
C VAL A 7 -11.55 6.91 -13.47
N GLN A 8 -12.54 7.81 -13.44
CA GLN A 8 -13.64 7.76 -12.47
C GLN A 8 -14.36 6.41 -12.45
N ARG A 9 -14.48 5.72 -13.59
CA ARG A 9 -15.09 4.39 -13.64
C ARG A 9 -14.37 3.38 -12.75
N TYR A 10 -13.04 3.44 -12.70
CA TYR A 10 -12.22 2.55 -11.88
C TYR A 10 -12.29 2.94 -10.41
N VAL A 11 -12.24 4.25 -10.13
CA VAL A 11 -12.40 4.79 -8.77
C VAL A 11 -13.75 4.38 -8.20
N ASP A 12 -14.84 4.58 -8.94
CA ASP A 12 -16.19 4.19 -8.52
C ASP A 12 -16.28 2.68 -8.29
N GLY A 13 -15.67 1.87 -9.18
CA GLY A 13 -15.61 0.42 -9.04
C GLY A 13 -14.93 -0.06 -7.76
N LEU A 14 -13.97 0.72 -7.24
CA LEU A 14 -13.19 0.36 -6.06
C LEU A 14 -13.65 1.04 -4.77
N THR A 15 -14.54 2.03 -4.86
CA THR A 15 -14.94 2.85 -3.69
C THR A 15 -16.44 2.92 -3.46
N GLN A 16 -17.27 2.68 -4.48
CA GLN A 16 -18.71 2.89 -4.39
C GLN A 16 -19.50 1.57 -4.33
N PRO A 17 -20.47 1.43 -3.42
CA PRO A 17 -21.31 0.23 -3.30
C PRO A 17 -22.21 0.02 -4.51
N LYS A 18 -22.44 1.06 -5.32
CA LYS A 18 -23.18 0.98 -6.58
C LYS A 18 -22.37 1.62 -7.70
N VAL A 19 -22.52 1.10 -8.90
CA VAL A 19 -21.81 1.55 -10.10
C VAL A 19 -22.74 1.58 -11.30
N ARG A 20 -22.36 2.27 -12.38
CA ARG A 20 -23.12 2.25 -13.64
C ARG A 20 -22.66 1.11 -14.54
N ASN A 21 -23.61 0.32 -15.04
CA ASN A 21 -23.32 -0.72 -16.03
C ASN A 21 -23.07 -0.11 -17.44
N ARG A 22 -22.83 -0.95 -18.46
CA ARG A 22 -22.60 -0.48 -19.84
C ARG A 22 -23.79 0.25 -20.47
N ARG A 23 -25.00 0.08 -19.92
CA ARG A 23 -26.23 0.77 -20.36
C ARG A 23 -26.47 2.08 -19.58
N GLY A 24 -25.59 2.44 -18.65
CA GLY A 24 -25.71 3.62 -17.82
C GLY A 24 -26.65 3.47 -16.61
N GLU A 25 -27.16 2.26 -16.38
CA GLU A 25 -28.06 1.94 -15.27
C GLU A 25 -27.25 1.75 -13.98
N GLU A 26 -27.74 2.28 -12.87
CA GLU A 26 -27.17 2.04 -11.56
C GLU A 26 -27.43 0.58 -11.12
N VAL A 27 -26.35 -0.15 -10.82
CA VAL A 27 -26.38 -1.54 -10.37
C VAL A 27 -25.55 -1.71 -9.10
N GLN A 28 -25.86 -2.77 -8.34
CA GLN A 28 -25.05 -3.14 -7.19
C GLN A 28 -23.63 -3.50 -7.65
N ASN A 29 -22.62 -2.93 -6.99
CA ASN A 29 -21.23 -3.28 -7.25
C ASN A 29 -20.95 -4.68 -6.67
N PRO A 30 -20.50 -5.65 -7.49
CA PRO A 30 -20.19 -7.00 -7.01
C PRO A 30 -19.16 -7.02 -5.88
N LEU A 31 -18.19 -6.08 -5.90
CA LEU A 31 -17.13 -5.98 -4.89
C LEU A 31 -17.65 -5.72 -3.47
N PHE A 32 -18.82 -5.07 -3.38
CA PHE A 32 -19.49 -4.68 -2.14
C PHE A 32 -20.85 -5.37 -1.97
N SER A 33 -21.13 -6.38 -2.80
CA SER A 33 -22.32 -7.20 -2.66
C SER A 33 -22.05 -8.38 -1.72
N ALA A 34 -23.06 -8.80 -0.98
CA ALA A 34 -23.01 -9.99 -0.16
C ALA A 34 -24.34 -10.75 -0.21
N PRO A 35 -24.33 -12.09 -0.06
CA PRO A 35 -25.55 -12.86 0.13
C PRO A 35 -26.36 -12.41 1.36
N SER A 36 -27.65 -12.75 1.38
CA SER A 36 -28.50 -12.47 2.54
C SER A 36 -27.93 -13.12 3.81
N GLY A 37 -27.78 -12.33 4.87
CA GLY A 37 -27.18 -12.78 6.14
C GLY A 37 -25.65 -12.68 6.21
N VAL A 38 -24.97 -12.29 5.12
CA VAL A 38 -23.52 -12.01 5.11
C VAL A 38 -23.29 -10.51 5.08
N ARG A 39 -22.34 -10.02 5.89
CA ARG A 39 -21.97 -8.59 5.88
C ARG A 39 -21.24 -8.26 4.57
N ALA A 40 -21.74 -7.27 3.85
CA ALA A 40 -21.06 -6.70 2.71
C ALA A 40 -19.70 -6.10 3.09
N ARG A 41 -18.71 -6.27 2.21
CA ARG A 41 -17.40 -5.64 2.34
C ARG A 41 -17.58 -4.12 2.40
N SER A 42 -16.90 -3.43 3.32
CA SER A 42 -16.83 -1.96 3.30
C SER A 42 -15.78 -1.48 2.29
N PRO A 43 -15.93 -0.28 1.71
CA PRO A 43 -14.87 0.33 0.90
C PRO A 43 -13.51 0.38 1.60
N SER A 44 -13.49 0.61 2.92
CA SER A 44 -12.26 0.61 3.71
C SER A 44 -11.54 -0.75 3.76
N GLN A 45 -12.19 -1.87 3.42
CA GLN A 45 -11.57 -3.19 3.35
C GLN A 45 -10.97 -3.51 1.97
N VAL A 46 -11.14 -2.64 0.98
CA VAL A 46 -10.48 -2.77 -0.32
C VAL A 46 -9.16 -2.03 -0.24
N LEU A 47 -8.09 -2.67 -0.68
CA LEU A 47 -6.78 -2.05 -0.86
C LEU A 47 -6.40 -2.14 -2.33
N LEU A 48 -5.85 -1.05 -2.87
CA LEU A 48 -5.26 -1.04 -4.21
C LEU A 48 -3.79 -0.65 -4.08
N ALA A 49 -2.91 -1.60 -4.39
CA ALA A 49 -1.47 -1.34 -4.47
C ALA A 49 -1.06 -1.26 -5.94
N GLY A 50 -0.26 -0.25 -6.28
CA GLY A 50 0.36 -0.10 -7.59
C GLY A 50 1.86 0.03 -7.49
N ILE A 51 2.59 -0.87 -8.16
CA ILE A 51 4.01 -0.72 -8.46
C ILE A 51 4.10 -0.16 -9.87
N LEU A 52 4.36 1.14 -9.97
CA LEU A 52 4.17 1.91 -11.21
C LEU A 52 5.46 2.60 -11.64
N GLY A 53 5.49 3.08 -12.88
CA GLY A 53 6.56 3.97 -13.33
C GLY A 53 6.42 5.35 -12.70
N VAL A 54 7.10 5.51 -11.57
CA VAL A 54 7.21 6.73 -10.78
C VAL A 54 8.59 6.74 -10.14
N PRO A 55 9.32 7.87 -10.08
CA PRO A 55 10.55 7.94 -9.31
C PRO A 55 10.30 7.55 -7.85
N TRP A 56 11.05 6.57 -7.33
CA TRP A 56 10.92 6.19 -5.91
C TRP A 56 11.15 7.38 -4.98
N HIS A 57 12.00 8.34 -5.38
CA HIS A 57 12.30 9.56 -4.65
C HIS A 57 11.06 10.42 -4.36
N ASP A 58 10.08 10.44 -5.27
CA ASP A 58 8.87 11.27 -5.15
C ASP A 58 7.81 10.62 -4.25
N VAL A 59 7.84 9.29 -4.13
CA VAL A 59 6.87 8.52 -3.34
C VAL A 59 7.46 7.97 -2.05
N ALA A 60 8.73 8.27 -1.74
CA ALA A 60 9.39 7.88 -0.52
C ALA A 60 9.56 9.06 0.45
N SER A 61 9.72 8.70 1.73
CA SER A 61 10.06 9.66 2.79
C SER A 61 11.41 10.36 2.55
N SER A 62 11.57 11.56 3.09
CA SER A 62 12.80 12.35 2.95
C SER A 62 14.03 11.63 3.51
N GLU A 63 13.86 10.89 4.61
CA GLU A 63 14.91 10.08 5.24
C GLU A 63 15.45 9.02 4.25
N SER A 64 14.56 8.45 3.45
CA SER A 64 14.90 7.48 2.40
C SER A 64 15.76 8.08 1.29
N GLN A 65 15.89 9.39 1.18
CA GLN A 65 16.79 10.00 0.21
C GLN A 65 18.23 10.04 0.74
N SER A 66 18.40 10.18 2.05
CA SER A 66 19.70 10.33 2.69
C SER A 66 20.38 9.00 3.07
N ASP A 67 19.60 7.97 3.42
CA ASP A 67 20.13 6.68 3.86
C ASP A 67 20.02 5.65 2.72
N ALA A 68 21.13 5.19 2.17
CA ALA A 68 21.14 4.24 1.06
C ALA A 68 20.55 2.85 1.42
N SER A 69 20.48 2.50 2.70
CA SER A 69 20.10 1.16 3.18
C SER A 69 18.60 0.99 3.43
N THR A 70 17.85 2.08 3.58
CA THR A 70 16.42 2.06 3.91
C THR A 70 15.59 2.82 2.87
N ILE A 71 14.36 2.37 2.67
CA ILE A 71 13.34 3.10 1.91
C ILE A 71 11.97 2.81 2.53
N ARG A 72 11.23 3.88 2.80
CA ARG A 72 9.85 3.83 3.25
C ARG A 72 9.00 4.64 2.29
N TYR A 73 8.06 3.98 1.62
CA TYR A 73 7.06 4.65 0.81
C TYR A 73 6.05 5.40 1.68
N LEU A 74 5.61 6.54 1.19
CA LEU A 74 4.58 7.36 1.81
C LEU A 74 3.21 6.71 1.60
N SER A 75 2.38 6.71 2.64
CA SER A 75 0.96 6.38 2.52
C SER A 75 0.23 7.39 1.61
N ALA A 76 -0.93 7.02 1.06
CA ALA A 76 -1.75 7.94 0.25
C ALA A 76 -2.12 9.24 1.00
N ARG A 77 -2.28 9.14 2.33
CA ARG A 77 -2.50 10.28 3.21
C ARG A 77 -1.27 11.18 3.28
N GLU A 78 -0.09 10.62 3.56
CA GLU A 78 1.16 11.38 3.59
C GLU A 78 1.48 12.02 2.23
N LEU A 79 1.22 11.32 1.11
CA LEU A 79 1.35 11.90 -0.23
C LEU A 79 0.46 13.13 -0.42
N SER A 80 -0.74 13.14 0.19
CA SER A 80 -1.67 14.27 0.14
C SER A 80 -1.23 15.40 1.08
N GLU A 81 -0.86 15.07 2.32
CA GLU A 81 -0.40 16.05 3.32
C GLU A 81 0.89 16.77 2.91
N GLN A 82 1.76 16.08 2.15
CA GLN A 82 3.01 16.63 1.63
C GLN A 82 2.87 17.21 0.20
N ASP A 83 1.64 17.27 -0.33
CA ASP A 83 1.36 17.70 -1.72
C ASP A 83 2.20 16.98 -2.79
N ARG A 84 2.58 15.72 -2.56
CA ARG A 84 3.33 14.92 -3.54
C ARG A 84 2.53 14.62 -4.79
N TRP A 85 1.20 14.58 -4.69
CA TRP A 85 0.35 14.37 -5.86
C TRP A 85 0.52 15.46 -6.93
N SER A 86 0.87 16.70 -6.55
CA SER A 86 1.13 17.77 -7.53
C SER A 86 2.42 17.55 -8.31
N TRP A 87 3.36 16.76 -7.77
CA TRP A 87 4.58 16.33 -8.45
C TRP A 87 4.29 15.25 -9.48
N LEU A 88 3.40 14.32 -9.12
CA LEU A 88 3.14 13.10 -9.86
C LEU A 88 2.09 13.24 -10.97
N LEU A 89 1.12 14.14 -10.79
CA LEU A 89 -0.06 14.23 -11.64
C LEU A 89 -0.32 15.67 -12.10
N PRO A 90 -0.82 15.87 -13.32
CA PRO A 90 -1.28 17.19 -13.74
C PRO A 90 -2.47 17.65 -12.90
N SER A 91 -2.63 18.97 -12.80
CA SER A 91 -3.79 19.64 -12.20
C SER A 91 -4.41 20.60 -13.22
N ALA A 92 -5.54 21.24 -12.89
CA ALA A 92 -6.33 22.04 -13.81
C ALA A 92 -5.51 23.16 -14.52
N GLY A 93 -4.97 22.84 -15.70
CA GLY A 93 -4.16 23.74 -16.53
C GLY A 93 -2.65 23.69 -16.29
N ALA A 94 -2.14 22.85 -15.38
CA ALA A 94 -0.71 22.74 -15.08
C ALA A 94 -0.22 21.29 -15.24
N PRO A 95 0.93 21.06 -15.88
CA PRO A 95 1.54 19.74 -15.94
C PRO A 95 2.03 19.31 -14.55
N ALA A 96 2.29 18.01 -14.38
CA ALA A 96 2.92 17.47 -13.17
C ALA A 96 4.21 18.25 -12.84
N ALA A 97 4.43 18.57 -11.56
CA ALA A 97 5.56 19.42 -11.16
C ALA A 97 6.91 18.72 -11.39
N ASP A 98 6.97 17.39 -11.22
CA ASP A 98 8.11 16.60 -11.68
C ASP A 98 8.06 16.48 -13.21
N PRO A 99 9.07 17.00 -13.95
CA PRO A 99 9.15 16.78 -15.37
C PRO A 99 9.20 15.29 -15.72
N LEU A 100 9.79 14.42 -14.89
CA LEU A 100 9.89 12.99 -15.18
C LEU A 100 8.54 12.28 -15.19
N MET A 101 7.52 12.86 -14.56
CA MET A 101 6.15 12.35 -14.57
C MET A 101 5.29 12.88 -15.73
N ARG A 102 5.88 13.61 -16.68
CA ARG A 102 5.20 14.07 -17.90
C ARG A 102 5.42 13.08 -19.03
N GLU A 103 4.34 12.48 -19.52
CA GLU A 103 4.36 11.67 -20.74
C GLU A 103 4.72 12.56 -21.94
N SER A 104 5.90 12.33 -22.50
CA SER A 104 6.44 13.11 -23.60
C SER A 104 7.29 12.22 -24.49
N VAL A 105 7.19 12.40 -25.80
CA VAL A 105 8.15 11.84 -26.77
C VAL A 105 9.35 12.77 -26.98
N LEU A 106 9.22 14.05 -26.61
CA LEU A 106 10.29 15.04 -26.71
C LEU A 106 11.07 15.14 -25.40
N PRO A 107 12.38 15.46 -25.44
CA PRO A 107 13.18 15.77 -24.26
C PRO A 107 12.53 16.85 -23.40
N ARG A 108 12.52 16.61 -22.09
CA ARG A 108 11.93 17.49 -21.08
C ARG A 108 13.02 18.36 -20.45
N SER A 109 12.58 19.38 -19.71
CA SER A 109 13.45 20.27 -18.95
C SER A 109 12.82 20.63 -17.61
N GLY A 110 13.62 21.18 -16.71
CA GLY A 110 13.26 21.46 -15.33
C GLY A 110 14.15 20.68 -14.36
N SER A 111 13.71 20.57 -13.11
CA SER A 111 14.42 19.87 -12.06
C SER A 111 13.52 18.84 -11.40
N HIS A 112 14.10 17.72 -11.01
CA HIS A 112 13.40 16.69 -10.24
C HIS A 112 13.12 17.22 -8.83
N PRO A 113 11.86 17.30 -8.37
CA PRO A 113 11.48 18.07 -7.19
C PRO A 113 12.04 17.48 -5.88
N ALA A 114 12.15 16.15 -5.77
CA ALA A 114 12.69 15.55 -4.56
C ALA A 114 14.20 15.79 -4.38
N THR A 115 14.96 15.80 -5.47
CA THR A 115 16.45 15.82 -5.43
C THR A 115 17.01 17.21 -5.75
N GLY A 116 16.21 18.09 -6.37
CA GLY A 116 16.64 19.40 -6.86
C GLY A 116 17.53 19.34 -8.11
N VAL A 117 17.86 18.15 -8.61
CA VAL A 117 18.80 17.96 -9.73
C VAL A 117 18.11 18.35 -11.05
N PRO A 118 18.73 19.20 -11.89
CA PRO A 118 18.19 19.53 -13.20
C PRO A 118 18.26 18.33 -14.14
N LEU A 119 17.23 18.16 -14.97
CA LEU A 119 17.22 17.19 -16.06
C LEU A 119 18.36 17.49 -17.03
N VAL A 120 18.99 16.44 -17.53
CA VAL A 120 20.07 16.51 -18.50
C VAL A 120 19.51 16.22 -19.90
N GLY A 121 19.85 17.06 -20.88
CA GLY A 121 19.40 16.87 -22.27
C GLY A 121 20.11 15.73 -23.01
N PRO A 122 19.69 15.41 -24.25
CA PRO A 122 20.20 14.28 -25.05
C PRO A 122 21.70 14.22 -25.27
N ASP A 123 22.36 15.38 -25.36
CA ASP A 123 23.81 15.46 -25.57
C ASP A 123 24.62 15.56 -24.28
N GLY A 124 23.94 15.62 -23.12
CA GLY A 124 24.59 15.71 -21.83
C GLY A 124 24.99 14.36 -21.24
N PRO A 125 25.73 14.36 -20.12
CA PRO A 125 26.16 13.13 -19.46
C PRO A 125 24.97 12.42 -18.79
N GLY A 126 24.87 11.10 -18.89
CA GLY A 126 23.81 10.29 -18.25
C GLY A 126 23.94 10.12 -16.74
N THR A 127 24.19 11.23 -16.05
CA THR A 127 24.50 11.30 -14.61
C THR A 127 23.29 11.66 -13.75
N HIS A 128 22.12 11.93 -14.35
CA HIS A 128 20.91 12.20 -13.59
C HIS A 128 20.49 10.93 -12.83
N PRO A 129 20.35 10.98 -11.48
CA PRO A 129 20.21 9.78 -10.65
C PRO A 129 18.88 9.04 -10.83
N VAL A 130 17.91 9.63 -11.54
CA VAL A 130 16.57 9.05 -11.71
C VAL A 130 16.38 8.45 -13.10
N ASN A 131 16.74 9.17 -14.17
CA ASN A 131 16.50 8.75 -15.56
C ASN A 131 17.77 8.71 -16.43
N GLY A 132 18.94 8.95 -15.87
CA GLY A 132 20.21 9.07 -16.61
C GLY A 132 20.30 10.42 -17.34
N HIS A 133 19.54 10.57 -18.43
CA HIS A 133 19.33 11.81 -19.15
C HIS A 133 18.12 11.67 -20.09
N GLU A 134 17.57 12.79 -20.57
CA GLU A 134 16.56 12.80 -21.64
C GLU A 134 17.21 12.38 -22.97
N TRP A 135 16.46 11.80 -23.90
CA TRP A 135 17.02 11.24 -25.13
C TRP A 135 16.14 11.52 -26.35
N ASN A 136 16.64 11.33 -27.57
CA ASN A 136 15.83 11.57 -28.76
C ASN A 136 15.07 10.30 -29.16
N THR A 137 13.79 10.21 -28.81
CA THR A 137 12.99 9.01 -29.10
C THR A 137 12.54 8.90 -30.55
N GLY A 138 12.84 9.90 -31.39
CA GLY A 138 12.32 9.97 -32.77
C GLY A 138 10.80 10.13 -32.86
N GLY A 139 10.11 10.36 -31.74
CA GLY A 139 8.65 10.33 -31.69
C GLY A 139 8.05 8.93 -31.57
N GLU A 140 8.89 7.89 -31.48
CA GLU A 140 8.47 6.49 -31.48
C GLU A 140 8.37 5.89 -30.07
N ASP A 141 8.97 6.55 -29.07
CA ASP A 141 8.93 6.13 -27.67
C ASP A 141 8.71 7.34 -26.72
N LEU A 142 8.32 7.06 -25.49
CA LEU A 142 8.23 8.04 -24.41
C LEU A 142 9.57 8.21 -23.68
N GLN A 143 9.78 9.40 -23.12
CA GLN A 143 10.81 9.63 -22.13
C GLN A 143 10.55 8.80 -20.87
N TYR A 144 11.61 8.35 -20.21
CA TYR A 144 11.50 7.51 -19.03
C TYR A 144 11.18 8.36 -17.79
N ALA A 145 10.29 7.85 -16.94
CA ALA A 145 10.11 8.40 -15.60
C ALA A 145 11.30 8.07 -14.72
N CYS A 146 11.82 6.84 -14.85
CA CYS A 146 13.00 6.40 -14.13
C CYS A 146 13.69 5.24 -14.84
N ILE A 147 14.97 5.02 -14.51
CA ILE A 147 15.78 3.88 -14.91
C ILE A 147 16.47 3.28 -13.69
N TYR A 148 16.91 2.03 -13.79
CA TYR A 148 17.70 1.38 -12.74
C TYR A 148 18.66 0.34 -13.33
N PRO A 149 19.83 0.11 -12.72
CA PRO A 149 20.83 -0.77 -13.31
C PRO A 149 20.34 -2.22 -13.31
N LEU A 150 20.62 -2.94 -14.39
CA LEU A 150 20.38 -4.37 -14.46
C LEU A 150 21.44 -5.11 -13.66
N ALA A 151 21.03 -6.14 -12.92
CA ALA A 151 21.98 -7.03 -12.22
C ALA A 151 22.97 -7.70 -13.19
N LYS A 152 22.55 -7.92 -14.44
CA LYS A 152 23.40 -8.37 -15.54
C LYS A 152 23.03 -7.56 -16.79
N PRO A 153 24.00 -6.84 -17.41
CA PRO A 153 23.77 -6.20 -18.70
C PRO A 153 23.29 -7.21 -19.75
N ARG A 154 22.44 -6.77 -20.66
CA ARG A 154 21.89 -7.61 -21.74
C ARG A 154 22.59 -7.28 -23.05
N ASP A 155 23.05 -8.29 -23.75
CA ASP A 155 23.56 -8.17 -25.12
C ASP A 155 22.39 -8.25 -26.11
N CYS A 156 22.18 -7.16 -26.84
CA CYS A 156 21.03 -6.99 -27.72
C CYS A 156 21.32 -7.39 -29.16
N THR A 157 22.56 -7.80 -29.45
CA THR A 157 22.90 -8.43 -30.73
C THR A 157 22.37 -9.86 -30.81
N THR A 158 22.18 -10.53 -29.67
CA THR A 158 21.76 -11.93 -29.56
C THR A 158 20.35 -12.11 -29.00
N THR A 159 19.78 -11.08 -28.37
CA THR A 159 18.47 -11.11 -27.70
C THR A 159 17.55 -10.04 -28.31
N SER A 160 16.58 -10.42 -29.15
CA SER A 160 15.88 -9.46 -30.02
C SER A 160 14.47 -9.03 -29.59
N ALA A 161 13.79 -9.76 -28.70
CA ALA A 161 12.38 -9.47 -28.39
C ALA A 161 12.20 -8.40 -27.29
N ASP A 162 13.13 -8.31 -26.33
CA ASP A 162 12.97 -7.53 -25.09
C ASP A 162 14.18 -6.62 -24.79
N CYS A 163 14.85 -6.08 -25.82
CA CYS A 163 15.93 -5.12 -25.66
C CYS A 163 15.65 -3.77 -26.35
N ASP A 164 16.04 -2.69 -25.67
CA ASP A 164 15.89 -1.30 -26.08
C ASP A 164 17.14 -0.70 -26.76
N CYS A 165 18.23 -1.46 -26.86
CA CYS A 165 19.52 -1.03 -27.42
C CYS A 165 19.76 -1.62 -28.80
N THR A 166 19.96 -0.74 -29.77
CA THR A 166 20.23 -1.07 -31.17
C THR A 166 21.67 -0.73 -31.54
N GLU A 167 22.11 -1.15 -32.73
CA GLU A 167 23.41 -0.72 -33.25
C GLU A 167 23.44 0.80 -33.40
N VAL A 168 24.32 1.43 -32.60
CA VAL A 168 24.57 2.86 -32.65
C VAL A 168 25.41 3.14 -33.89
N THR A 169 24.76 3.57 -34.97
CA THR A 169 25.48 4.04 -36.16
C THR A 169 26.13 5.40 -35.92
N THR A 170 27.16 5.73 -36.68
CA THR A 170 27.86 7.01 -36.53
C THR A 170 26.89 8.17 -36.75
N GLY A 171 26.59 8.94 -35.71
CA GLY A 171 25.60 10.02 -35.76
C GLY A 171 24.18 9.65 -35.32
N ASP A 172 23.98 8.46 -34.72
CA ASP A 172 22.70 8.10 -34.10
C ASP A 172 22.31 9.16 -33.05
N PRO A 173 21.22 9.92 -33.29
CA PRO A 173 20.80 10.99 -32.41
C PRO A 173 20.06 10.47 -31.17
N SER A 174 19.69 9.18 -31.14
CA SER A 174 18.84 8.60 -30.11
C SER A 174 19.47 8.72 -28.73
N LYS A 175 20.74 8.31 -28.57
CA LYS A 175 21.48 8.32 -27.30
C LYS A 175 20.63 7.79 -26.14
N ASN A 176 20.02 6.61 -26.30
CA ASN A 176 19.16 6.03 -25.27
C ASN A 176 19.95 5.77 -23.96
N PRO A 177 19.54 6.32 -22.79
CA PRO A 177 20.29 6.21 -21.54
C PRO A 177 20.44 4.77 -21.04
N LEU A 178 19.59 3.85 -21.51
CA LEU A 178 19.72 2.43 -21.15
C LEU A 178 20.95 1.76 -21.76
N CYS A 179 21.49 2.36 -22.82
CA CYS A 179 22.55 1.82 -23.67
C CYS A 179 23.90 2.49 -23.44
N GLN A 180 23.96 3.42 -22.49
CA GLN A 180 25.20 4.07 -22.09
C GLN A 180 25.94 3.17 -21.11
N ASP A 181 27.17 2.80 -21.47
CA ASP A 181 28.07 2.08 -20.59
C ASP A 181 28.44 2.98 -19.40
N PRO A 182 28.15 2.57 -18.15
CA PRO A 182 28.37 3.42 -16.98
C PRO A 182 29.85 3.64 -16.63
N ALA A 183 30.76 2.80 -17.14
CA ALA A 183 32.19 2.93 -16.90
C ALA A 183 32.88 3.82 -17.93
N THR A 184 32.43 3.80 -19.18
CA THR A 184 33.07 4.52 -20.30
C THR A 184 32.26 5.70 -20.84
N GLY A 185 30.96 5.75 -20.57
CA GLY A 185 30.02 6.73 -21.11
C GLY A 185 29.66 6.52 -22.59
N GLN A 186 30.16 5.45 -23.22
CA GLN A 186 29.90 5.15 -24.63
C GLN A 186 28.55 4.46 -24.82
N TYR A 187 27.89 4.70 -25.95
CA TYR A 187 26.64 4.02 -26.30
C TYR A 187 26.94 2.81 -27.19
N GLY A 188 26.17 1.73 -27.02
CA GLY A 188 26.28 0.54 -27.85
C GLY A 188 25.05 -0.37 -27.79
N THR A 189 25.21 -1.60 -28.25
CA THR A 189 24.18 -2.64 -28.28
C THR A 189 24.00 -3.38 -26.95
N THR A 190 24.63 -2.91 -25.88
CA THR A 190 24.49 -3.51 -24.55
C THR A 190 23.53 -2.66 -23.73
N GLN A 191 22.47 -3.28 -23.22
CA GLN A 191 21.54 -2.64 -22.29
C GLN A 191 22.04 -2.81 -20.86
N HIS A 192 22.35 -1.69 -20.21
CA HIS A 192 22.87 -1.63 -18.85
C HIS A 192 21.77 -1.35 -17.82
N PHE A 193 20.67 -0.72 -18.24
CA PHE A 193 19.59 -0.30 -17.35
C PHE A 193 18.21 -0.81 -17.84
N ALA A 194 17.32 -1.04 -16.90
CA ALA A 194 15.88 -1.16 -17.14
C ALA A 194 15.20 0.21 -16.98
N LYS A 195 13.96 0.33 -17.47
CA LYS A 195 13.20 1.57 -17.51
C LYS A 195 11.80 1.44 -16.94
N ALA A 196 11.19 2.60 -16.67
CA ALA A 196 9.76 2.75 -16.54
C ALA A 196 9.28 4.03 -17.21
N TYR A 197 8.09 3.98 -17.80
CA TYR A 197 7.39 5.15 -18.32
C TYR A 197 6.49 5.77 -17.25
N PRO A 198 6.14 7.06 -17.35
CA PRO A 198 5.24 7.69 -16.40
C PRO A 198 3.91 6.94 -16.29
N GLY A 199 3.59 6.42 -15.10
CA GLY A 199 2.36 5.66 -14.83
C GLY A 199 1.17 6.55 -14.45
N THR A 200 1.02 7.71 -15.09
CA THR A 200 0.16 8.81 -14.60
C THR A 200 -1.29 8.38 -14.46
N ARG A 201 -1.86 7.70 -15.45
CA ARG A 201 -3.25 7.24 -15.41
C ARG A 201 -3.54 6.30 -14.24
N GLN A 202 -2.65 5.38 -13.94
CA GLN A 202 -2.79 4.45 -12.82
C GLN A 202 -2.64 5.18 -11.48
N LEU A 203 -1.75 6.17 -11.41
CA LEU A 203 -1.60 7.06 -10.27
C LEU A 203 -2.87 7.90 -10.02
N GLU A 204 -3.59 8.34 -11.07
CA GLU A 204 -4.88 9.02 -10.91
C GLU A 204 -5.94 8.12 -10.26
N VAL A 205 -5.96 6.83 -10.63
CA VAL A 205 -6.85 5.84 -9.98
C VAL A 205 -6.47 5.67 -8.50
N LEU A 206 -5.17 5.50 -8.20
CA LEU A 206 -4.69 5.37 -6.83
C LEU A 206 -5.03 6.61 -5.99
N ARG A 207 -4.80 7.83 -6.52
CA ARG A 207 -5.20 9.08 -5.86
C ARG A 207 -6.70 9.11 -5.59
N GLY A 208 -7.53 8.69 -6.55
CA GLY A 208 -8.98 8.65 -6.41
C GLY A 208 -9.50 7.60 -5.41
N VAL A 209 -8.77 6.52 -5.20
CA VAL A 209 -9.07 5.50 -4.17
C VAL A 209 -8.82 6.04 -2.75
N GLY A 210 -7.96 7.05 -2.59
CA GLY A 210 -7.69 7.71 -1.31
C GLY A 210 -6.84 6.87 -0.37
N ASP A 211 -7.13 6.92 0.93
CA ASP A 211 -6.33 6.27 2.00
C ASP A 211 -6.14 4.76 1.85
N SER A 212 -6.92 4.13 0.97
CA SER A 212 -6.81 2.70 0.66
C SER A 212 -5.80 2.38 -0.45
N ALA A 213 -5.12 3.39 -0.99
CA ALA A 213 -4.14 3.24 -2.04
C ALA A 213 -2.71 3.13 -1.48
N ILE A 214 -1.91 2.29 -2.13
CA ILE A 214 -0.48 2.13 -1.88
C ILE A 214 0.26 2.41 -3.18
N VAL A 215 1.18 3.36 -3.16
CA VAL A 215 1.98 3.74 -4.32
C VAL A 215 3.41 3.31 -4.09
N ALA A 216 3.96 2.52 -5.01
CA ALA A 216 5.36 2.12 -5.02
C ALA A 216 5.96 2.31 -6.41
N SER A 217 7.28 2.49 -6.44
CA SER A 217 8.05 2.60 -7.69
C SER A 217 8.42 1.22 -8.23
N ILE A 218 8.28 1.05 -9.54
CA ILE A 218 8.83 -0.09 -10.29
C ILE A 218 10.34 0.04 -10.51
N CYS A 219 10.92 1.24 -10.38
CA CYS A 219 12.37 1.44 -10.36
C CYS A 219 12.83 1.32 -8.90
N PRO A 220 13.36 0.16 -8.48
CA PRO A 220 13.77 -0.05 -7.11
C PRO A 220 14.96 0.84 -6.79
N LYS A 221 15.09 1.21 -5.52
CA LYS A 221 16.27 1.92 -5.03
C LYS A 221 17.53 1.06 -5.14
N LEU A 222 17.43 -0.21 -4.79
CA LEU A 222 18.49 -1.21 -4.97
C LEU A 222 18.00 -2.34 -5.88
N SER A 223 18.68 -2.56 -7.00
CA SER A 223 18.40 -3.64 -7.95
C SER A 223 19.43 -4.78 -7.93
N SER A 224 20.47 -4.65 -7.10
CA SER A 224 21.57 -5.61 -6.95
C SER A 224 22.02 -5.68 -5.50
N GLY A 225 22.66 -6.79 -5.12
CA GLY A 225 23.13 -7.02 -3.75
C GLY A 225 22.32 -8.09 -3.04
N ASP A 226 22.21 -7.98 -1.71
CA ASP A 226 21.47 -8.92 -0.88
C ASP A 226 19.96 -8.79 -1.10
N SER A 227 19.32 -9.87 -1.57
CA SER A 227 17.88 -9.88 -1.83
C SER A 227 17.03 -9.85 -0.56
N ALA A 228 17.62 -10.12 0.61
CA ALA A 228 16.96 -9.99 1.91
C ALA A 228 16.99 -8.56 2.47
N ALA A 229 17.76 -7.64 1.86
CA ALA A 229 17.82 -6.26 2.32
C ALA A 229 16.45 -5.56 2.19
N PRO A 230 16.03 -4.73 3.17
CA PRO A 230 14.74 -4.05 3.13
C PRO A 230 14.52 -3.21 1.86
N SER A 231 15.57 -2.56 1.36
CA SER A 231 15.52 -1.69 0.17
C SER A 231 15.69 -2.42 -1.16
N PHE A 232 15.87 -3.74 -1.16
CA PHE A 232 16.10 -4.51 -2.37
C PHE A 232 14.80 -4.75 -3.15
N GLY A 233 14.84 -4.47 -4.45
CA GLY A 233 13.74 -4.75 -5.37
C GLY A 233 12.43 -4.14 -4.88
N TYR A 234 11.41 -5.00 -4.74
CA TYR A 234 10.06 -4.59 -4.34
C TYR A 234 9.72 -4.92 -2.88
N ASN A 235 10.71 -5.33 -2.06
CA ASN A 235 10.53 -5.55 -0.63
C ASN A 235 9.83 -4.35 0.07
N PRO A 236 10.15 -3.09 -0.24
CA PRO A 236 9.48 -1.94 0.38
C PRO A 236 8.00 -1.83 0.00
N ALA A 237 7.63 -2.24 -1.22
CA ALA A 237 6.23 -2.24 -1.64
C ALA A 237 5.42 -3.30 -0.87
N VAL A 238 6.03 -4.46 -0.63
CA VAL A 238 5.45 -5.52 0.21
C VAL A 238 5.29 -5.03 1.66
N GLU A 239 6.31 -4.36 2.20
CA GLU A 239 6.26 -3.77 3.54
C GLU A 239 5.12 -2.77 3.67
N SER A 240 4.94 -1.84 2.73
CA SER A 240 3.82 -0.89 2.74
C SER A 240 2.44 -1.56 2.64
N ILE A 241 2.32 -2.70 1.95
CA ILE A 241 1.08 -3.51 1.95
C ILE A 241 0.83 -4.11 3.33
N VAL A 242 1.86 -4.68 3.96
CA VAL A 242 1.77 -5.25 5.30
C VAL A 242 1.41 -4.18 6.34
N GLU A 243 2.03 -3.01 6.30
CA GLU A 243 1.71 -1.86 7.16
C GLU A 243 0.26 -1.40 6.96
N SER A 244 -0.17 -1.22 5.71
CA SER A 244 -1.56 -0.82 5.41
C SER A 244 -2.60 -1.81 5.90
N LEU A 245 -2.28 -3.11 5.84
CA LEU A 245 -3.13 -4.17 6.41
C LEU A 245 -3.14 -4.11 7.93
N ARG A 246 -1.99 -3.89 8.58
CA ARG A 246 -1.90 -3.71 10.03
C ARG A 246 -2.76 -2.53 10.48
N ASP A 247 -2.60 -1.36 9.87
CA ASP A 247 -3.35 -0.16 10.23
C ASP A 247 -4.86 -0.39 10.13
N LYS A 248 -5.33 -0.99 9.03
CA LYS A 248 -6.76 -1.29 8.83
C LYS A 248 -7.33 -2.36 9.76
N LEU A 249 -6.48 -3.22 10.31
CA LEU A 249 -6.84 -4.18 11.35
C LEU A 249 -6.80 -3.56 12.75
N VAL A 250 -6.00 -2.51 12.94
CA VAL A 250 -5.75 -1.83 14.23
C VAL A 250 -6.67 -0.60 14.45
N THR A 251 -7.27 -0.01 13.40
CA THR A 251 -8.01 1.27 13.49
C THR A 251 -9.45 1.21 12.96
N GLN A 252 -10.22 0.16 13.25
CA GLN A 252 -11.66 0.21 12.97
C GLN A 252 -12.37 0.98 14.09
N CYS A 253 -12.75 2.22 13.79
CA CYS A 253 -13.62 3.01 14.66
C CYS A 253 -14.90 2.22 14.94
N LEU A 254 -15.24 2.04 16.21
CA LEU A 254 -16.38 1.24 16.61
C LEU A 254 -17.65 2.07 16.45
N PRO A 255 -18.69 1.58 15.73
CA PRO A 255 -19.91 2.35 15.48
C PRO A 255 -20.74 2.60 16.76
N ARG A 256 -20.42 1.89 17.85
CA ARG A 256 -21.03 2.08 19.16
C ARG A 256 -19.97 1.94 20.25
N PRO A 257 -20.14 2.66 21.37
CA PRO A 257 -19.28 2.50 22.53
C PRO A 257 -19.47 1.11 23.14
N LEU A 258 -18.43 0.63 23.80
CA LEU A 258 -18.41 -0.68 24.43
C LEU A 258 -18.89 -0.59 25.88
N SER A 259 -19.54 -1.66 26.34
CA SER A 259 -19.91 -1.82 27.73
C SER A 259 -18.65 -2.00 28.56
N ILE A 260 -18.57 -1.23 29.64
CA ILE A 260 -17.51 -1.32 30.64
C ILE A 260 -18.16 -1.83 31.91
N ALA A 261 -17.61 -2.89 32.49
CA ALA A 261 -18.05 -3.46 33.76
C ALA A 261 -17.70 -2.52 34.93
N ASP A 262 -18.29 -2.78 36.10
CA ASP A 262 -18.12 -1.95 37.30
C ASP A 262 -16.67 -1.90 37.80
N ASP A 263 -15.86 -2.92 37.46
CA ASP A 263 -14.43 -3.00 37.74
C ASP A 263 -13.55 -2.27 36.72
N GLY A 264 -14.16 -1.60 35.73
CA GLY A 264 -13.47 -0.89 34.66
C GLY A 264 -13.08 -1.77 33.47
N ALA A 265 -13.39 -3.08 33.49
CA ALA A 265 -13.06 -3.98 32.40
C ALA A 265 -13.99 -3.76 31.19
N VAL A 266 -13.41 -3.64 30.01
CA VAL A 266 -14.17 -3.57 28.75
C VAL A 266 -14.70 -4.96 28.42
N GLN A 267 -16.01 -5.09 28.23
CA GLN A 267 -16.66 -6.38 27.98
C GLN A 267 -16.52 -6.80 26.52
N CYS A 268 -15.32 -7.27 26.17
CA CYS A 268 -14.97 -7.79 24.85
C CYS A 268 -14.10 -9.03 24.96
N ALA A 269 -14.32 -9.95 24.03
CA ALA A 269 -13.34 -10.97 23.69
C ALA A 269 -12.76 -10.63 22.31
N VAL A 270 -11.44 -10.45 22.26
CA VAL A 270 -10.72 -10.24 21.00
C VAL A 270 -10.01 -11.54 20.67
N VAL A 271 -10.41 -12.16 19.57
CA VAL A 271 -9.99 -13.52 19.20
C VAL A 271 -9.21 -13.47 17.91
N GLU A 272 -8.04 -14.09 17.89
CA GLU A 272 -7.35 -14.42 16.66
C GLU A 272 -7.62 -15.88 16.27
N ALA A 273 -7.79 -16.09 14.97
CA ALA A 273 -8.00 -17.40 14.37
C ALA A 273 -6.83 -17.74 13.44
N LEU A 274 -6.11 -18.80 13.78
CA LEU A 274 -4.92 -19.28 13.09
C LEU A 274 -5.17 -20.66 12.49
N PRO A 275 -4.57 -21.02 11.34
CA PRO A 275 -4.58 -22.40 10.87
C PRO A 275 -4.00 -23.36 11.92
N ALA A 276 -4.63 -24.53 12.13
CA ALA A 276 -4.32 -25.45 13.23
C ALA A 276 -2.85 -25.94 13.29
N SER A 277 -2.12 -25.94 12.17
CA SER A 277 -0.70 -26.34 12.13
C SER A 277 0.25 -25.38 12.88
N ALA A 278 -0.24 -24.24 13.37
CA ALA A 278 0.59 -23.15 13.90
C ALA A 278 0.25 -22.68 15.32
N CYS A 279 -0.57 -23.40 16.11
CA CYS A 279 -1.21 -22.78 17.28
C CYS A 279 -1.02 -23.48 18.63
N SER A 280 -0.51 -22.71 19.60
CA SER A 280 -0.71 -22.85 21.04
C SER A 280 -1.06 -21.46 21.58
N CYS A 281 -2.11 -21.34 22.40
CA CYS A 281 -2.44 -20.07 23.06
C CYS A 281 -1.41 -19.80 24.17
N ASP A 282 -0.24 -19.32 23.75
CA ASP A 282 0.91 -19.08 24.60
C ASP A 282 0.68 -17.84 25.47
N ALA A 283 0.57 -18.08 26.78
CA ALA A 283 0.40 -17.02 27.77
C ALA A 283 1.59 -16.03 27.77
N LEU A 284 2.80 -16.44 27.36
CA LEU A 284 3.95 -15.54 27.22
C LEU A 284 3.77 -14.52 26.09
N LYS A 285 2.95 -14.85 25.09
CA LYS A 285 2.52 -13.94 24.02
C LYS A 285 1.19 -13.23 24.34
N ASN A 286 0.76 -13.27 25.60
CA ASN A 286 -0.52 -12.77 26.07
C ASN A 286 -1.71 -13.37 25.28
N ARG A 287 -1.64 -14.67 24.99
CA ARG A 287 -2.72 -15.43 24.36
C ARG A 287 -3.33 -16.40 25.35
N HIS A 288 -4.65 -16.50 25.35
CA HIS A 288 -5.41 -17.30 26.31
C HIS A 288 -6.40 -18.23 25.59
N PRO A 289 -6.78 -19.36 26.21
CA PRO A 289 -7.85 -20.20 25.69
C PRO A 289 -9.17 -19.43 25.59
N VAL A 290 -9.85 -19.57 24.45
CA VAL A 290 -11.16 -18.94 24.21
C VAL A 290 -12.26 -19.75 24.91
N SER A 291 -13.21 -19.07 25.56
CA SER A 291 -14.39 -19.74 26.12
C SER A 291 -15.24 -20.44 25.04
N ALA A 292 -15.95 -21.51 25.39
CA ALA A 292 -16.76 -22.27 24.42
C ALA A 292 -17.81 -21.39 23.69
N THR A 293 -18.41 -20.43 24.40
CA THR A 293 -19.40 -19.50 23.84
C THR A 293 -18.77 -18.58 22.79
N VAL A 294 -17.61 -17.99 23.11
CA VAL A 294 -16.89 -17.10 22.20
C VAL A 294 -16.32 -17.88 21.02
N ALA A 295 -15.80 -19.09 21.24
CA ALA A 295 -15.31 -19.96 20.19
C ALA A 295 -16.42 -20.33 19.19
N SER A 296 -17.62 -20.63 19.69
CA SER A 296 -18.79 -20.88 18.85
C SER A 296 -19.18 -19.65 18.01
N ALA A 297 -19.15 -18.46 18.61
CA ALA A 297 -19.42 -17.21 17.91
C ALA A 297 -18.37 -16.90 16.85
N ALA A 298 -17.08 -17.06 17.18
CA ALA A 298 -15.98 -16.84 16.26
C ALA A 298 -16.03 -17.79 15.06
N ARG A 299 -16.32 -19.09 15.26
CA ARG A 299 -16.48 -20.05 14.15
C ARG A 299 -17.68 -19.72 13.25
N ARG A 300 -18.78 -19.22 13.82
CA ARG A 300 -19.92 -18.75 13.01
C ARG A 300 -19.51 -17.57 12.14
N GLU A 301 -18.75 -16.63 12.69
CA GLU A 301 -18.29 -15.45 11.96
C GLU A 301 -17.24 -15.81 10.89
N LEU A 302 -16.29 -16.70 11.19
CA LEU A 302 -15.34 -17.23 10.19
C LEU A 302 -16.07 -17.90 9.02
N ARG A 303 -17.16 -18.62 9.31
CA ARG A 303 -18.00 -19.22 8.26
C ARG A 303 -18.77 -18.16 7.47
N ALA A 304 -19.39 -17.21 8.16
CA ALA A 304 -20.16 -16.14 7.55
C ALA A 304 -19.31 -15.24 6.64
N SER A 305 -18.04 -15.05 7.00
CA SER A 305 -17.04 -14.29 6.22
C SER A 305 -16.31 -15.14 5.16
N ALA A 306 -16.74 -16.39 4.93
CA ALA A 306 -16.14 -17.34 4.00
C ALA A 306 -14.64 -17.59 4.22
N GLN A 307 -14.14 -17.43 5.46
CA GLN A 307 -12.79 -17.80 5.86
C GLN A 307 -12.66 -19.32 6.08
N CYS A 308 -13.78 -19.99 6.35
CA CYS A 308 -13.88 -21.43 6.49
C CYS A 308 -15.22 -21.96 5.97
N GLY A 309 -15.31 -23.27 5.80
CA GLY A 309 -16.50 -23.95 5.30
C GLY A 309 -16.49 -24.14 3.78
N PRO A 310 -17.59 -24.67 3.21
CA PRO A 310 -17.65 -25.08 1.81
C PRO A 310 -17.46 -23.92 0.81
N ASP A 311 -17.77 -22.70 1.24
CA ASP A 311 -17.69 -21.48 0.44
C ASP A 311 -16.33 -20.76 0.55
N SER A 312 -15.41 -21.28 1.38
CA SER A 312 -14.07 -20.69 1.54
C SER A 312 -13.10 -21.12 0.43
N ALA A 313 -12.14 -20.25 0.11
CA ALA A 313 -11.03 -20.59 -0.78
C ALA A 313 -10.18 -21.71 -0.15
N GLY A 314 -10.22 -22.92 -0.74
CA GLY A 314 -9.57 -24.11 -0.19
C GLY A 314 -10.47 -24.98 0.70
N GLN A 315 -11.75 -24.62 0.89
CA GLN A 315 -12.76 -25.42 1.59
C GLN A 315 -12.34 -25.90 2.98
N LEU A 316 -11.58 -25.08 3.71
CA LEU A 316 -11.02 -25.45 5.00
C LEU A 316 -12.13 -25.58 6.05
N ALA A 317 -12.13 -26.67 6.83
CA ALA A 317 -13.12 -26.84 7.89
C ALA A 317 -12.96 -25.74 8.97
N CYS A 318 -14.07 -25.20 9.49
CA CYS A 318 -14.01 -24.15 10.52
C CYS A 318 -13.34 -24.59 11.82
N ASP A 319 -13.38 -25.89 12.12
CA ASP A 319 -12.69 -26.47 13.27
C ASP A 319 -11.18 -26.68 13.03
N ALA A 320 -10.70 -26.47 11.80
CA ALA A 320 -9.27 -26.43 11.48
C ALA A 320 -8.62 -25.07 11.82
N PHE A 321 -9.41 -24.10 12.30
CA PHE A 321 -8.89 -22.89 12.90
C PHE A 321 -8.71 -23.09 14.40
N CYS A 322 -7.50 -22.83 14.88
CA CYS A 322 -7.23 -22.60 16.27
C CYS A 322 -7.65 -21.19 16.66
N LEU A 323 -8.32 -21.05 17.81
CA LEU A 323 -8.80 -19.78 18.31
C LEU A 323 -8.08 -19.46 19.61
N CYS A 324 -7.46 -18.29 19.68
CA CYS A 324 -6.86 -17.76 20.90
C CYS A 324 -7.40 -16.38 21.20
N GLU A 325 -7.68 -16.12 22.47
CA GLU A 325 -8.06 -14.78 22.93
C GLU A 325 -6.79 -13.96 23.14
N ILE A 326 -6.75 -12.77 22.57
CA ILE A 326 -5.71 -11.78 22.81
C ILE A 326 -6.05 -11.10 24.13
N GLY A 327 -5.13 -11.15 25.09
CA GLY A 327 -5.31 -10.47 26.37
C GLY A 327 -5.25 -8.93 26.23
N VAL A 328 -5.76 -8.24 27.25
CA VAL A 328 -5.58 -6.79 27.37
C VAL A 328 -4.09 -6.44 27.38
N ALA A 329 -3.73 -5.28 26.83
CA ALA A 329 -2.36 -4.86 26.65
C ALA A 329 -1.59 -4.88 27.98
N THR A 330 -0.41 -5.50 27.97
CA THR A 330 0.48 -5.53 29.14
C THR A 330 0.96 -4.15 29.56
N ASP A 331 1.01 -3.19 28.62
CA ASP A 331 1.16 -1.77 28.88
C ASP A 331 -0.09 -1.02 28.40
N MET A 332 -1.12 -1.01 29.25
CA MET A 332 -2.40 -0.36 28.94
C MET A 332 -2.26 1.14 28.71
N ALA A 333 -1.39 1.81 29.49
CA ALA A 333 -1.20 3.25 29.39
C ALA A 333 -0.59 3.64 28.04
N SER A 334 0.47 2.93 27.61
CA SER A 334 1.04 3.12 26.28
C SER A 334 0.03 2.77 25.20
N CYS A 335 -0.68 1.64 25.37
CA CYS A 335 -1.72 1.22 24.42
C CYS A 335 -2.85 2.24 24.27
N GLN A 336 -3.19 3.03 25.28
CA GLN A 336 -4.27 4.01 25.16
C GLN A 336 -3.80 5.42 24.77
N ASN A 337 -2.51 5.75 24.89
CA ASN A 337 -2.06 7.14 24.80
C ASN A 337 -0.97 7.41 23.76
N ASP A 338 -0.08 6.45 23.52
CA ASP A 338 1.10 6.68 22.68
C ASP A 338 0.79 6.46 21.20
N PRO A 339 1.34 7.23 20.26
CA PRO A 339 1.18 6.95 18.84
C PRO A 339 1.62 5.53 18.44
N LYS A 340 2.75 5.07 19.03
CA LYS A 340 3.27 3.70 18.86
C LYS A 340 3.17 2.94 20.19
N PRO A 341 2.15 2.09 20.37
CA PRO A 341 1.91 1.42 21.65
C PRO A 341 3.01 0.38 21.97
N GLN A 342 3.48 0.38 23.20
CA GLN A 342 4.36 -0.63 23.77
C GLN A 342 3.56 -1.77 24.42
N GLY A 343 4.24 -2.88 24.73
CA GLY A 343 3.64 -4.06 25.32
C GLY A 343 3.00 -5.01 24.31
N THR A 344 2.18 -5.95 24.79
CA THR A 344 1.55 -6.99 23.98
C THR A 344 0.08 -7.11 24.37
N GLY A 345 -0.83 -7.05 23.40
CA GLY A 345 -2.26 -7.27 23.63
C GLY A 345 -3.13 -6.24 22.92
N TRP A 346 -4.30 -5.95 23.49
CA TRP A 346 -5.22 -4.93 22.96
C TRP A 346 -5.74 -3.98 24.02
N CYS A 347 -6.22 -2.82 23.61
CA CYS A 347 -6.88 -1.86 24.48
C CYS A 347 -8.03 -1.15 23.78
N TYR A 348 -8.88 -0.51 24.57
CA TYR A 348 -9.98 0.31 24.09
C TYR A 348 -9.66 1.79 24.30
N VAL A 349 -9.93 2.61 23.28
CA VAL A 349 -9.76 4.06 23.33
C VAL A 349 -11.13 4.69 23.08
N GLU A 350 -11.58 5.49 24.04
CA GLU A 350 -12.85 6.24 24.01
C GLU A 350 -12.65 7.54 24.84
N PRO A 351 -12.07 8.57 24.23
CA PRO A 351 -11.67 9.78 24.95
C PRO A 351 -12.85 10.58 25.50
N ASP A 352 -14.03 10.46 24.89
CA ASP A 352 -15.27 11.06 25.38
C ASP A 352 -15.68 10.53 26.77
N ARG A 353 -15.18 9.33 27.16
CA ARG A 353 -15.32 8.75 28.50
C ARG A 353 -14.02 8.77 29.30
N GLY A 354 -13.05 9.56 28.87
CA GLY A 354 -11.75 9.73 29.54
C GLY A 354 -10.78 8.57 29.33
N LEU A 355 -11.00 7.71 28.33
CA LEU A 355 -10.15 6.57 28.04
C LEU A 355 -9.24 6.85 26.84
N GLY A 356 -7.97 7.14 27.13
CA GLY A 356 -6.93 7.30 26.13
C GLY A 356 -6.91 8.66 25.42
N ASN A 357 -6.00 8.78 24.46
CA ASN A 357 -5.65 10.04 23.83
C ASN A 357 -6.62 10.40 22.68
N PRO A 358 -7.27 11.59 22.70
CA PRO A 358 -8.13 12.09 21.61
C PRO A 358 -7.51 12.06 20.22
N ALA A 359 -6.19 12.23 20.11
CA ALA A 359 -5.50 12.20 18.83
C ALA A 359 -5.60 10.84 18.13
N LEU A 360 -5.74 9.74 18.90
CA LEU A 360 -5.82 8.39 18.36
C LEU A 360 -7.16 8.09 17.67
N VAL A 361 -8.21 8.83 17.98
CA VAL A 361 -9.55 8.70 17.39
C VAL A 361 -9.91 9.90 16.51
N ALA A 362 -8.95 10.77 16.20
CA ALA A 362 -9.20 11.99 15.43
C ALA A 362 -9.70 11.71 14.00
N SER A 363 -9.40 10.54 13.45
CA SER A 363 -9.90 10.07 12.15
C SER A 363 -11.26 9.38 12.23
N CYS A 364 -11.78 9.12 13.44
CA CYS A 364 -13.10 8.55 13.59
C CYS A 364 -14.19 9.60 13.32
N PRO A 365 -15.35 9.20 12.77
CA PRO A 365 -16.48 10.12 12.64
C PRO A 365 -16.82 10.75 13.99
N ASP A 366 -17.23 12.02 13.98
CA ASP A 366 -17.55 12.78 15.20
C ASP A 366 -18.60 12.09 16.08
N THR A 367 -19.45 11.26 15.48
CA THR A 367 -20.49 10.49 16.19
C THR A 367 -19.97 9.23 16.89
N HIS A 368 -18.74 8.79 16.61
CA HIS A 368 -18.19 7.49 17.06
C HIS A 368 -16.67 7.53 17.31
N ARG A 369 -16.17 8.43 18.17
CA ARG A 369 -14.75 8.59 18.50
C ARG A 369 -14.23 7.51 19.46
N GLN A 370 -14.28 6.26 19.02
CA GLN A 370 -13.80 5.12 19.79
C GLN A 370 -13.23 4.01 18.90
N LEU A 371 -12.24 3.26 19.38
CA LEU A 371 -11.67 2.11 18.66
C LEU A 371 -11.05 1.07 19.60
N VAL A 372 -10.86 -0.16 19.09
CA VAL A 372 -9.99 -1.18 19.69
C VAL A 372 -8.65 -1.12 18.96
N ARG A 373 -7.54 -1.04 19.72
CA ARG A 373 -6.17 -0.98 19.22
C ARG A 373 -5.36 -2.16 19.73
N PHE A 374 -4.32 -2.55 18.98
CA PHE A 374 -3.36 -3.57 19.37
C PHE A 374 -2.00 -2.97 19.74
N ALA A 375 -1.31 -3.64 20.66
CA ALA A 375 0.05 -3.35 21.08
C ALA A 375 0.96 -4.56 20.81
N GLY A 376 2.15 -4.29 20.25
CA GLY A 376 3.19 -5.29 19.97
C GLY A 376 3.21 -5.79 18.53
N ASP A 377 4.41 -6.03 17.99
CA ASP A 377 4.62 -6.31 16.55
C ASP A 377 4.07 -7.66 16.07
N GLU A 378 3.83 -8.61 17.00
CA GLU A 378 3.19 -9.91 16.74
C GLU A 378 1.74 -9.97 17.28
N THR A 379 1.09 -8.82 17.48
CA THR A 379 -0.30 -8.75 17.93
C THR A 379 -1.13 -7.88 17.00
N PRO A 380 -2.08 -8.47 16.26
CA PRO A 380 -2.41 -9.90 16.15
C PRO A 380 -1.30 -10.72 15.47
N ALA A 381 -1.35 -12.05 15.61
CA ALA A 381 -0.35 -12.90 14.96
C ALA A 381 -0.40 -12.72 13.43
N PRO A 382 0.77 -12.69 12.73
CA PRO A 382 0.80 -12.53 11.28
C PRO A 382 -0.04 -13.59 10.55
N GLY A 383 -0.91 -13.16 9.62
CA GLY A 383 -1.78 -14.05 8.86
C GLY A 383 -2.99 -14.60 9.63
N SER A 384 -3.24 -14.13 10.86
CA SER A 384 -4.45 -14.49 11.62
C SER A 384 -5.69 -13.72 11.13
N ASN A 385 -6.85 -14.35 11.27
CA ASN A 385 -8.14 -13.65 11.18
C ASN A 385 -8.52 -13.11 12.57
N VAL A 386 -8.83 -11.83 12.67
CA VAL A 386 -9.16 -11.19 13.96
C VAL A 386 -10.66 -10.98 14.06
N LEU A 387 -11.22 -11.41 15.19
CA LEU A 387 -12.62 -11.31 15.50
C LEU A 387 -12.79 -10.57 16.82
N VAL A 388 -13.57 -9.50 16.80
CA VAL A 388 -13.84 -8.69 17.99
C VAL A 388 -15.31 -8.91 18.39
N ALA A 389 -15.51 -9.64 19.48
CA ALA A 389 -16.82 -9.94 20.03
C ALA A 389 -17.06 -9.11 21.30
N CYS A 390 -17.75 -8.00 21.14
CA CYS A 390 -17.98 -7.04 22.22
C CYS A 390 -19.46 -6.86 22.56
N LEU A 391 -19.73 -6.60 23.84
CA LEU A 391 -21.02 -6.08 24.27
C LEU A 391 -21.02 -4.56 24.09
N GLY A 392 -21.84 -4.07 23.15
CA GLY A 392 -22.06 -2.62 23.00
C GLY A 392 -22.80 -2.05 24.22
N ALA A 393 -22.58 -0.78 24.53
CA ALA A 393 -23.35 -0.09 25.56
C ALA A 393 -24.86 -0.14 25.26
N ALA A 394 -25.69 -0.18 26.30
CA ALA A 394 -27.13 -0.12 26.13
C ALA A 394 -27.51 1.16 25.39
N LEU A 395 -28.42 1.05 24.42
CA LEU A 395 -29.03 2.24 23.81
C LEU A 395 -29.84 2.91 24.92
N GLY A 396 -29.44 4.12 25.31
CA GLY A 396 -30.22 4.94 26.24
C GLY A 396 -31.66 5.06 25.77
N LYS A 397 -32.62 4.94 26.70
CA LYS A 397 -34.01 5.31 26.44
C LYS A 397 -34.14 6.81 26.24
#